data_AF-A0A966HKJ9-F1
#
_entry.id   AF-A0A966HKJ9-F1
#
_cell.length_a   1.000
_cell.length_b   1.000
_cell.length_c   1.000
_cell.angle_alpha   90.00
_cell.angle_beta   90.00
_cell.angle_gamma   90.00
#
_symmetry.space_group_name_H-M   'P 1'
#
loop_
_entity.id
_entity.type
_entity.pdbx_description
1 polymer ?
#
loop_
_entity_poly.entity_id
_entity_poly.type
_entity_poly.pdbx_seq_one_letter_code
_entity_poly.pdbx_strand_id
1 'polypeptide(L)'
;VWVVRQFENEYNPIHYHDGHISGVGYLKVPKSLNDDTRSHKQDIKTHGTIDFIHGSRAFLSKCIYNHQPKVGDMILFPNYLMHTVYPFQSGEERRSFSFNAEIDQKIANVFKHE
;
A
#
# COMPACT_ATOMS: atom_id res chain seq x y z
N VAL A 1 -12.97 9.12 -1.57
CA VAL A 1 -11.70 9.36 -0.83
C VAL A 1 -12.00 9.29 0.65
N TRP A 2 -11.12 8.70 1.45
CA TRP A 2 -11.20 8.70 2.91
C TRP A 2 -9.81 8.92 3.51
N VAL A 3 -9.75 9.38 4.76
CA VAL A 3 -8.51 9.58 5.51
C VAL A 3 -8.35 8.45 6.52
N VAL A 4 -7.16 7.90 6.61
CA VAL A 4 -6.81 6.83 7.55
C VAL A 4 -5.83 7.37 8.58
N ARG A 5 -6.15 7.16 9.84
CA ARG A 5 -5.24 7.34 10.97
C ARG A 5 -4.91 5.94 11.47
N GLN A 6 -3.64 5.57 11.41
CA GLN A 6 -3.15 4.29 11.90
C GLN A 6 -2.21 4.56 13.08
N PHE A 7 -2.43 3.85 14.18
CA PHE A 7 -1.63 3.88 15.40
C PHE A 7 -0.74 2.62 15.49
N GLU A 8 0.11 2.56 16.51
CA GLU A 8 0.98 1.41 16.70
C GLU A 8 0.20 0.09 16.79
N ASN A 9 0.81 -0.98 16.27
CA ASN A 9 0.28 -2.34 16.25
C ASN A 9 -1.01 -2.55 15.44
N GLU A 10 -1.62 -1.50 14.90
CA GLU A 10 -2.73 -1.62 13.94
C GLU A 10 -2.20 -2.08 12.58
N TYR A 11 -2.97 -2.92 11.89
CA TYR A 11 -2.64 -3.42 10.57
C TYR A 11 -3.89 -3.50 9.70
N ASN A 12 -3.68 -3.50 8.38
CA ASN A 12 -4.73 -3.80 7.43
C ASN A 12 -4.46 -5.21 6.89
N PRO A 13 -5.37 -6.18 7.06
CA PRO A 13 -5.19 -7.52 6.50
C PRO A 13 -5.10 -7.47 4.97
N ILE A 14 -4.73 -8.58 4.34
CA ILE A 14 -4.73 -8.67 2.88
C ILE A 14 -6.16 -8.43 2.35
N HIS A 15 -6.32 -7.47 1.44
CA HIS A 15 -7.59 -7.09 0.85
C HIS A 15 -7.42 -6.49 -0.56
N TYR A 16 -8.54 -6.21 -1.22
CA TYR A 16 -8.65 -5.53 -2.50
C TYR A 16 -9.89 -4.61 -2.48
N HIS A 17 -10.11 -3.87 -3.57
CA HIS A 17 -11.17 -2.87 -3.67
C HIS A 17 -11.95 -2.98 -4.98
N ASP A 18 -13.10 -2.31 -5.03
CA ASP A 18 -13.91 -2.11 -6.24
C ASP A 18 -13.44 -0.89 -7.05
N GLY A 19 -14.03 -0.69 -8.24
CA GLY A 19 -13.71 0.40 -9.16
C GLY A 19 -12.73 -0.03 -10.24
N HIS A 20 -11.91 0.91 -10.73
CA HIS A 20 -10.90 0.63 -11.76
C HIS A 20 -9.48 0.78 -11.21
N ILE A 21 -9.26 1.83 -10.40
CA ILE A 21 -7.97 2.15 -9.80
C ILE A 21 -8.17 2.44 -8.32
N SER A 22 -7.29 1.93 -7.49
CA SER A 22 -7.17 2.32 -6.09
C SER A 22 -5.88 3.08 -5.87
N GLY A 23 -5.85 3.89 -4.81
CA GLY A 23 -4.64 4.59 -4.44
C GLY A 23 -4.56 4.94 -2.96
N VAL A 24 -3.32 5.17 -2.54
CA VAL A 24 -2.98 5.65 -1.20
C VAL A 24 -1.95 6.78 -1.31
N GLY A 25 -2.14 7.84 -0.53
CA GLY A 25 -1.18 8.92 -0.37
C GLY A 25 -0.79 9.10 1.09
N TYR A 26 0.50 9.28 1.37
CA TYR A 26 1.03 9.37 2.73
C TYR A 26 1.29 10.82 3.15
N LEU A 27 0.54 11.29 4.14
CA LEU A 27 0.60 12.65 4.67
C LEU A 27 1.53 12.76 5.88
N LYS A 28 1.64 11.68 6.65
CA LYS A 28 2.51 11.58 7.83
C LYS A 28 2.95 10.13 8.01
N VAL A 29 4.25 9.91 8.15
CA VAL A 29 4.84 8.59 8.44
C VAL A 29 5.69 8.74 9.71
N PRO A 30 5.57 7.81 10.69
CA PRO A 30 6.42 7.81 11.87
C PRO A 30 7.91 7.90 11.53
N LYS A 31 8.66 8.77 12.20
CA LYS A 31 10.09 8.99 11.93
C LYS A 31 10.92 7.74 12.14
N SER A 32 10.56 6.94 13.15
CA SER A 32 11.22 5.67 13.44
C SER A 32 11.20 4.71 12.25
N LEU A 33 10.19 4.78 11.39
CA LEU A 33 10.12 3.93 10.19
C LEU A 33 11.15 4.28 9.12
N ASN A 34 11.71 5.49 9.14
CA ASN A 34 12.71 5.93 8.17
C ASN A 34 14.12 5.97 8.77
N ASP A 35 14.30 5.50 10.01
CA ASP A 35 15.57 5.53 10.70
C ASP A 35 16.37 4.27 10.34
N ASP A 36 17.27 4.41 9.36
CA ASP A 36 18.19 3.36 8.87
C ASP A 36 19.13 2.81 9.96
N THR A 37 19.17 3.43 11.13
CA THR A 37 20.01 3.03 12.28
C THR A 37 19.51 1.78 13.00
N ARG A 38 18.27 1.31 12.71
CA ARG A 38 17.78 -0.01 13.14
C ARG A 38 18.35 -1.18 12.32
N SER A 39 19.54 -1.00 11.73
CA SER A 39 20.32 -2.03 11.03
C SER A 39 20.99 -3.05 11.97
N HIS A 40 20.41 -3.30 13.15
CA HIS A 40 20.90 -4.29 14.10
C HIS A 40 20.01 -5.53 14.07
N LYS A 41 20.42 -6.51 13.25
CA LYS A 41 20.17 -7.96 13.40
C LYS A 41 18.69 -8.34 13.62
N GLN A 42 18.01 -8.75 12.54
CA GLN A 42 16.68 -9.42 12.52
C GLN A 42 15.42 -8.54 12.38
N ASP A 43 15.55 -7.27 12.01
CA ASP A 43 14.35 -6.46 11.76
C ASP A 43 13.57 -6.93 10.53
N ILE A 44 12.31 -7.28 10.78
CA ILE A 44 11.37 -7.80 9.81
C ILE A 44 11.18 -6.72 8.74
N LYS A 45 11.61 -7.00 7.49
CA LYS A 45 11.51 -6.09 6.32
C LYS A 45 10.10 -5.51 6.09
N THR A 46 9.09 -6.09 6.73
CA THR A 46 7.70 -5.68 6.59
C THR A 46 7.24 -4.65 7.61
N HIS A 47 8.05 -4.24 8.58
CA HIS A 47 7.60 -3.35 9.66
C HIS A 47 7.10 -1.99 9.15
N GLY A 48 5.80 -1.73 9.29
CA GLY A 48 5.15 -0.53 8.78
C GLY A 48 5.13 -0.40 7.25
N THR A 49 5.52 -1.39 6.48
CA THR A 49 5.51 -1.28 5.01
C THR A 49 4.15 -1.69 4.44
N ILE A 50 3.98 -1.47 3.14
CA ILE A 50 2.84 -1.97 2.37
C ILE A 50 3.33 -3.02 1.37
N ASP A 51 2.65 -4.16 1.32
CA ASP A 51 2.90 -5.20 0.32
C ASP A 51 1.83 -5.16 -0.75
N PHE A 52 2.26 -5.30 -2.01
CA PHE A 52 1.42 -5.56 -3.17
C PHE A 52 1.67 -6.98 -3.66
N ILE A 53 0.62 -7.77 -3.78
CA ILE A 53 0.66 -9.22 -3.95
C ILE A 53 -0.04 -9.62 -5.24
N HIS A 54 0.65 -10.33 -6.12
CA HIS A 54 0.08 -10.82 -7.37
C HIS A 54 0.71 -12.13 -7.84
N GLY A 55 -0.14 -13.11 -8.18
CA GLY A 55 0.28 -14.39 -8.75
C GLY A 55 1.01 -15.30 -7.75
N SER A 56 1.86 -16.19 -8.28
CA SER A 56 2.63 -17.17 -7.50
C SER A 56 4.13 -16.94 -7.67
N ARG A 57 4.90 -17.25 -6.62
CA ARG A 57 6.36 -17.18 -6.67
C ARG A 57 6.91 -18.23 -7.64
N ALA A 58 7.75 -17.79 -8.58
CA ALA A 58 8.56 -18.66 -9.42
C ALA A 58 10.03 -18.23 -9.38
N PHE A 59 10.93 -19.05 -9.94
CA PHE A 59 12.38 -18.82 -9.89
C PHE A 59 12.80 -17.39 -10.31
N LEU A 60 12.11 -16.82 -11.31
CA LEU A 60 12.34 -15.45 -11.81
C LEU A 60 11.10 -14.55 -11.69
N SER A 61 10.07 -14.97 -10.95
CA SER A 61 8.84 -14.19 -10.74
C SER A 61 8.61 -13.96 -9.26
N LYS A 62 8.80 -12.71 -8.83
CA LYS A 62 8.40 -12.27 -7.48
C LYS A 62 6.91 -11.96 -7.50
N CYS A 63 6.17 -12.55 -6.57
CA CYS A 63 4.74 -12.30 -6.41
C CYS A 63 4.42 -11.22 -5.36
N ILE A 64 5.43 -10.66 -4.70
CA ILE A 64 5.28 -9.63 -3.67
C ILE A 64 6.24 -8.48 -3.98
N TYR A 65 5.69 -7.27 -4.02
CA TYR A 65 6.44 -6.03 -4.04
C TYR A 65 6.18 -5.27 -2.74
N ASN A 66 7.24 -5.05 -1.97
CA ASN A 66 7.21 -4.35 -0.70
C ASN A 66 7.62 -2.88 -0.89
N HIS A 67 6.86 -1.96 -0.32
CA HIS A 67 7.16 -0.53 -0.36
C HIS A 67 7.20 0.05 1.05
N GLN A 68 8.26 0.80 1.36
CA GLN A 68 8.39 1.56 2.60
C GLN A 68 7.86 2.98 2.39
N PRO A 69 6.72 3.35 3.00
CA PRO A 69 6.07 4.62 2.72
C PRO A 69 6.90 5.83 3.16
N LYS A 70 6.92 6.86 2.33
CA LYS A 70 7.48 8.18 2.64
C LYS A 70 6.40 9.25 2.53
N VAL A 71 6.55 10.31 3.33
CA VAL A 71 5.65 11.47 3.23
C VAL A 71 5.73 12.05 1.81
N GLY A 72 4.57 12.23 1.17
CA GLY A 72 4.47 12.69 -0.22
C GLY A 72 4.35 11.56 -1.24
N ASP A 73 4.59 10.31 -0.87
CA ASP A 73 4.32 9.18 -1.77
C ASP A 73 2.82 9.14 -2.11
N MET A 74 2.54 8.98 -3.41
CA MET A 74 1.22 8.66 -3.94
C MET A 74 1.35 7.42 -4.80
N ILE A 75 0.70 6.33 -4.38
CA ILE A 75 0.78 5.03 -5.05
C ILE A 75 -0.59 4.76 -5.69
N LEU A 76 -0.57 4.50 -6.99
CA LEU A 76 -1.74 4.08 -7.78
C LEU A 76 -1.57 2.62 -8.16
N PHE A 77 -2.63 1.83 -8.03
CA PHE A 77 -2.60 0.41 -8.36
C PHE A 77 -3.98 -0.06 -8.85
N PRO A 78 -4.03 -1.14 -9.66
CA PRO A 78 -5.30 -1.75 -10.05
C PRO A 78 -6.10 -2.17 -8.81
N ASN A 79 -7.41 -1.94 -8.81
CA ASN A 79 -8.27 -2.19 -7.65
C ASN A 79 -8.24 -3.65 -7.15
N TYR A 80 -8.02 -4.60 -8.06
CA TYR A 80 -7.91 -6.03 -7.78
C TYR A 80 -6.55 -6.46 -7.21
N LEU A 81 -5.55 -5.57 -7.18
CA LEU A 81 -4.23 -5.92 -6.66
C LEU A 81 -4.32 -6.10 -5.15
N MET A 82 -4.10 -7.34 -4.70
CA MET A 82 -4.12 -7.69 -3.29
C MET A 82 -3.04 -6.91 -2.55
N HIS A 83 -3.39 -6.30 -1.42
CA HIS A 83 -2.43 -5.53 -0.65
C HIS A 83 -2.70 -5.59 0.86
N THR A 84 -1.67 -5.37 1.65
CA THR A 84 -1.70 -5.43 3.12
C THR A 84 -0.79 -4.34 3.69
N VAL A 85 -1.21 -3.74 4.80
CA VAL A 85 -0.41 -2.71 5.51
C VAL A 85 0.00 -3.29 6.84
N TYR A 86 1.30 -3.47 7.01
CA TYR A 86 1.85 -4.06 8.21
C TYR A 86 1.83 -3.10 9.41
N PRO A 87 1.78 -3.65 10.64
CA PRO A 87 1.86 -2.83 11.83
C PRO A 87 3.25 -2.23 11.99
N PHE A 88 3.30 -1.15 12.75
CA PHE A 88 4.54 -0.53 13.20
C PHE A 88 4.51 -0.31 14.71
N GLN A 89 5.69 -0.11 15.31
CA GLN A 89 5.88 0.21 16.72
C GLN A 89 6.44 1.62 16.81
N SER A 90 5.60 2.55 17.22
CA SER A 90 5.94 3.96 17.40
C SER A 90 4.86 4.66 18.22
N GLY A 91 5.25 5.55 19.13
CA GLY A 91 4.29 6.45 19.78
C GLY A 91 3.69 7.52 18.85
N GLU A 92 4.08 7.54 17.58
CA GLU A 92 3.56 8.45 16.56
C GLU A 92 2.49 7.78 15.69
N GLU A 93 1.48 8.53 15.26
CA GLU A 93 0.50 8.06 14.28
C GLU A 93 1.05 8.15 12.83
N ARG A 94 0.56 7.26 11.96
CA ARG A 94 0.61 7.42 10.50
C ARG A 94 -0.70 8.03 10.00
N ARG A 95 -0.60 8.99 9.08
CA ARG A 95 -1.75 9.54 8.36
C ARG A 95 -1.61 9.33 6.87
N SER A 96 -2.62 8.73 6.27
CA SER A 96 -2.75 8.59 4.82
C SER A 96 -4.16 8.97 4.38
N PHE A 97 -4.33 9.16 3.08
CA PHE A 97 -5.64 9.13 2.45
C PHE A 97 -5.67 8.00 1.43
N SER A 98 -6.83 7.40 1.24
CA SER A 98 -7.05 6.37 0.25
C SER A 98 -8.29 6.67 -0.58
N PHE A 99 -8.34 6.12 -1.78
CA PHE A 99 -9.45 6.32 -2.68
C PHE A 99 -9.57 5.17 -3.68
N ASN A 100 -10.80 5.00 -4.17
CA ASN A 100 -11.10 4.26 -5.38
C ASN A 100 -11.56 5.26 -6.43
N ALA A 101 -11.12 5.06 -7.66
CA ALA A 101 -11.44 5.88 -8.81
C ALA A 101 -12.09 5.03 -9.91
N GLU A 102 -13.09 5.61 -10.55
CA GLU A 102 -13.67 5.08 -11.78
C GLU A 102 -13.14 5.85 -12.98
N ILE A 103 -12.82 5.12 -14.05
CA ILE A 103 -12.48 5.71 -15.33
C ILE A 103 -13.78 5.91 -16.10
N ASP A 104 -13.88 7.01 -16.86
CA ASP A 104 -15.03 7.25 -17.74
C ASP A 104 -15.31 6.02 -18.62
N GLN A 105 -16.58 5.60 -18.68
CA GLN A 105 -16.96 4.35 -19.35
C GLN A 105 -16.60 4.31 -20.83
N LYS A 106 -16.55 5.45 -21.52
CA LYS A 106 -16.16 5.51 -22.94
C LYS A 106 -14.67 5.20 -23.12
N ILE A 107 -13.86 5.48 -22.09
CA ILE A 107 -12.43 5.20 -22.06
C ILE A 107 -12.17 3.79 -21.52
N ALA A 108 -12.88 3.39 -20.47
CA ALA A 108 -12.68 2.10 -19.81
C ALA A 108 -13.10 0.91 -20.68
N ASN A 109 -14.20 1.05 -21.44
CA ASN A 109 -14.70 -0.02 -22.31
C ASN A 109 -14.21 0.16 -23.74
N VAL A 110 -12.94 -0.16 -23.98
CA VAL A 110 -12.30 -0.09 -25.31
C VAL A 110 -12.91 -1.06 -26.34
N PHE A 111 -13.72 -2.03 -25.89
CA PHE A 111 -14.42 -3.00 -26.74
C PHE A 111 -15.90 -2.67 -26.93
N LYS A 112 -16.40 -1.52 -26.46
CA LYS A 112 -17.83 -1.17 -26.54
C LYS A 112 -18.37 -1.07 -27.98
N HIS A 113 -17.49 -1.05 -28.97
CA HIS A 113 -17.79 -0.95 -30.40
C HIS A 113 -17.50 -2.23 -31.19
N GLU A 114 -17.07 -3.32 -30.51
CA GLU A 114 -17.07 -4.68 -31.06
C GLU A 114 -18.38 -5.39 -30.70
#